data_AF-A0AAD6K400-F1
#
_entry.id   AF-A0AAD6K400-F1
#
_cell.length_a   1.000
_cell.length_b   1.000
_cell.length_c   1.000
_cell.angle_alpha   90.00
_cell.angle_beta   90.00
_cell.angle_gamma   90.00
#
_symmetry.space_group_name_H-M   'P 1'
#
loop_
_entity.id
_entity.type
_entity.pdbx_description
1 polymer ?
#
loop_
_entity_poly.entity_id
_entity_poly.type
_entity_poly.pdbx_seq_one_letter_code
_entity_poly.pdbx_strand_id
1 'polypeptide(L)'
;MLSRKSIWVMLQLFFYALRPLFIKPKPPGYWEFINFSIQIALDAAMVYFWGWRSFAYLILSTFVGGGMHPMAGHFISEHYVFKPEQETYSYYGPLNFLTWHVGYHNEHHDFPRIPGIKLQKVKDIAPEYYEGLESYESWSQVIYMYIMDRTVGPFSRMKRKVPATAKKSE
;
A
#
# COMPACT_ATOMS: atom_id res chain seq x y z
N MET A 1 -13.97 10.08 -15.99
CA MET A 1 -13.52 8.81 -15.37
C MET A 1 -12.04 8.89 -14.98
N LEU A 2 -11.18 9.26 -15.92
CA LEU A 2 -9.74 9.47 -15.71
C LEU A 2 -9.42 10.41 -14.53
N SER A 3 -10.01 11.61 -14.52
CA SER A 3 -9.78 12.61 -13.47
C SER A 3 -10.15 12.12 -12.07
N ARG A 4 -11.18 11.27 -11.94
CA ARG A 4 -11.57 10.65 -10.66
C ARG A 4 -10.52 9.66 -10.15
N LYS A 5 -9.89 8.92 -11.06
CA LYS A 5 -8.83 7.97 -10.73
C LYS A 5 -7.53 8.68 -10.37
N SER A 6 -7.19 9.77 -11.05
CA SER A 6 -6.04 10.60 -10.66
C SER A 6 -6.22 11.20 -9.27
N ILE A 7 -7.41 11.73 -8.96
CA ILE A 7 -7.75 12.21 -7.61
C ILE A 7 -7.66 11.06 -6.60
N TRP A 8 -8.19 9.89 -6.96
CA TRP A 8 -8.08 8.70 -6.11
C TRP A 8 -6.62 8.35 -5.81
N VAL A 9 -5.74 8.28 -6.81
CA VAL A 9 -4.32 7.97 -6.62
C VAL A 9 -3.64 9.03 -5.75
N MET A 10 -3.91 10.33 -5.97
CA MET A 10 -3.35 11.40 -5.14
C MET A 10 -3.78 11.32 -3.67
N LEU A 11 -5.03 10.90 -3.41
CA LEU A 11 -5.63 10.89 -2.08
C LEU A 11 -5.74 9.50 -1.44
N GLN A 12 -5.21 8.45 -2.09
CA GLN A 12 -5.41 7.07 -1.65
C GLN A 12 -4.96 6.84 -0.19
N LEU A 13 -3.83 7.45 0.19
CA LEU A 13 -3.25 7.31 1.51
C LEU A 13 -4.16 7.92 2.59
N PHE A 14 -4.77 9.06 2.28
CA PHE A 14 -5.76 9.70 3.14
C PHE A 14 -7.02 8.84 3.30
N PHE A 15 -7.55 8.28 2.21
CA PHE A 15 -8.71 7.40 2.29
C PHE A 15 -8.39 6.13 3.07
N TYR A 16 -7.22 5.53 2.91
CA TYR A 16 -6.82 4.34 3.65
C TYR A 16 -6.59 4.62 5.14
N ALA A 17 -6.00 5.76 5.48
CA ALA A 17 -5.78 6.14 6.87
C ALA A 17 -7.11 6.36 7.62
N LEU A 18 -8.10 6.98 6.97
CA LEU A 18 -9.38 7.30 7.61
C LEU A 18 -10.43 6.18 7.53
N ARG A 19 -10.40 5.34 6.50
CA ARG A 19 -11.42 4.30 6.28
C ARG A 19 -11.67 3.39 7.50
N PRO A 20 -10.66 2.93 8.25
CA PRO A 20 -10.88 2.11 9.45
C PRO A 20 -11.75 2.80 10.50
N LEU A 21 -11.67 4.14 10.61
CA LEU A 21 -12.45 4.93 11.58
C LEU A 21 -13.95 4.92 11.28
N PHE A 22 -14.34 4.69 10.01
CA PHE A 22 -15.74 4.68 9.60
C PHE A 22 -16.31 3.26 9.42
N ILE A 23 -15.49 2.31 8.97
CA ILE A 23 -15.98 0.97 8.57
C ILE A 23 -15.91 -0.03 9.73
N LYS A 24 -14.86 0.01 10.54
CA LYS A 24 -14.66 -0.88 11.70
C LYS A 24 -13.95 -0.11 12.82
N PRO A 25 -14.60 0.90 13.42
CA PRO A 25 -13.99 1.67 14.49
C PRO A 25 -13.66 0.75 15.67
N LYS A 26 -12.43 0.85 16.16
CA LYS A 26 -12.02 0.21 17.41
C LYS A 26 -12.05 1.28 18.52
N PRO A 27 -12.47 0.93 19.74
CA PRO A 27 -12.37 1.85 20.86
C PRO A 27 -10.88 2.18 21.10
N PRO A 28 -10.50 3.46 21.22
CA PRO A 28 -9.11 3.82 21.48
C PRO A 28 -8.71 3.38 22.89
N GLY A 29 -7.57 2.71 23.00
CA GLY A 29 -6.94 2.38 24.26
C GLY A 29 -5.98 3.47 24.73
N TYR A 30 -5.34 3.22 25.87
CA TYR A 30 -4.40 4.16 26.48
C TYR A 30 -3.21 4.50 25.56
N TRP A 31 -2.71 3.51 24.81
CA TRP A 31 -1.59 3.72 23.90
C TRP A 31 -1.93 4.61 22.72
N GLU A 32 -3.14 4.50 22.18
CA GLU A 32 -3.63 5.39 21.12
C GLU A 32 -3.69 6.84 21.60
N PHE A 33 -4.13 7.08 22.84
CA PHE A 33 -4.15 8.42 23.43
C PHE A 33 -2.73 8.97 23.65
N ILE A 34 -1.80 8.17 24.17
CA ILE A 34 -0.39 8.60 24.31
C ILE A 34 0.18 8.97 22.94
N ASN A 35 0.03 8.09 21.95
CA ASN A 35 0.54 8.34 20.62
C ASN A 35 -0.08 9.61 20.03
N PHE A 36 -1.39 9.80 20.18
CA PHE A 36 -2.07 11.01 19.72
C PHE A 36 -1.55 12.28 20.39
N SER A 37 -1.37 12.28 21.72
CA SER A 37 -0.78 13.42 22.44
C SER A 37 0.64 13.73 21.99
N ILE A 38 1.47 12.70 21.76
CA ILE A 38 2.83 12.88 21.24
C ILE A 38 2.80 13.49 19.83
N GLN A 39 1.96 12.99 18.93
CA GLN A 39 1.83 13.52 17.57
C GLN A 39 1.42 15.00 17.59
N ILE A 40 0.40 15.38 18.38
CA ILE A 40 -0.03 16.78 18.52
C ILE A 40 1.08 17.65 19.09
N ALA A 41 1.85 17.18 20.07
CA ALA A 41 2.97 17.91 20.62
C ALA A 41 4.09 18.13 19.58
N LEU A 42 4.40 17.13 18.76
CA LEU A 42 5.37 17.24 17.68
C LEU A 42 4.91 18.19 16.57
N ASP A 43 3.64 18.13 16.18
CA ASP A 43 3.04 19.05 15.20
C ASP A 43 3.06 20.50 15.72
N ALA A 44 2.70 20.70 16.99
CA ALA A 44 2.76 22.01 17.64
C ALA A 44 4.20 22.54 17.72
N ALA A 45 5.16 21.68 18.08
CA ALA A 45 6.58 22.04 18.07
C ALA A 45 7.06 22.41 16.66
N MET A 46 6.65 21.64 15.64
CA MET A 46 6.98 21.93 14.23
C MET A 46 6.52 23.33 13.82
N VAL A 47 5.26 23.67 14.15
CA VAL A 47 4.70 24.99 13.86
C VAL A 47 5.38 26.09 14.68
N TYR A 48 5.67 25.85 15.95
CA TYR A 48 6.31 26.84 16.82
C TYR A 48 7.73 27.20 16.37
N PHE A 49 8.56 26.20 16.06
CA PHE A 49 9.96 26.42 15.71
C PHE A 49 10.18 26.70 14.21
N TRP A 50 9.36 26.16 13.31
CA TRP A 50 9.56 26.27 11.85
C TRP A 50 8.37 26.85 11.07
N GLY A 51 7.28 27.20 11.74
CA GLY A 51 6.11 27.86 11.14
C GLY A 51 5.20 26.94 10.33
N TRP A 52 4.05 27.49 9.96
CA TRP A 52 2.99 26.78 9.22
C TRP A 52 3.41 26.29 7.82
N ARG A 53 4.38 26.94 7.18
CA ARG A 53 4.87 26.53 5.85
C ARG A 53 5.55 25.16 5.91
N SER A 54 6.34 24.91 6.94
CA SER A 54 7.03 23.64 7.17
C SER A 54 6.03 22.52 7.46
N PHE A 55 5.02 22.81 8.29
CA PHE A 55 3.93 21.87 8.55
C PHE A 55 3.13 21.54 7.28
N ALA A 56 2.75 22.56 6.49
CA ALA A 56 2.07 22.36 5.21
C ALA A 56 2.92 21.56 4.21
N TYR A 57 4.23 21.80 4.17
CA TYR A 57 5.15 21.03 3.34
C TYR A 57 5.12 19.54 3.70
N LEU A 58 5.18 19.17 4.99
CA LEU A 58 5.13 17.77 5.44
C LEU A 58 3.81 17.08 5.05
N ILE A 59 2.69 17.78 5.19
CA ILE A 59 1.38 17.26 4.77
C ILE A 59 1.37 17.03 3.25
N LEU A 60 1.72 18.07 2.47
CA LEU A 60 1.70 17.99 1.00
C LEU A 60 2.71 16.96 0.46
N SER A 61 3.90 16.85 1.05
CA SER A 61 4.90 15.85 0.66
C SER A 61 4.40 14.42 0.91
N THR A 62 3.62 14.20 1.96
CA THR A 62 2.99 12.90 2.24
C THR A 62 2.00 12.51 1.15
N PHE A 63 1.17 13.45 0.69
CA PHE A 63 0.24 13.21 -0.44
C PHE A 63 0.97 12.94 -1.76
N VAL A 64 2.03 13.69 -2.04
CA VAL A 64 2.83 13.46 -3.26
C VAL A 64 3.55 12.11 -3.18
N GLY A 65 4.22 11.83 -2.06
CA GLY A 65 5.00 10.62 -1.81
C GLY A 65 4.18 9.33 -1.77
N GLY A 66 3.00 9.37 -1.13
CA GLY A 66 2.07 8.24 -1.07
C GLY A 66 1.08 8.16 -2.25
N GLY A 67 1.04 9.19 -3.09
CA GLY A 67 0.09 9.34 -4.19
C GLY A 67 0.69 9.01 -5.56
N MET A 68 1.06 10.04 -6.33
CA MET A 68 1.57 9.88 -7.71
C MET A 68 3.08 9.65 -7.81
N HIS A 69 3.78 9.50 -6.69
CA HIS A 69 5.20 9.17 -6.71
C HIS A 69 5.44 7.84 -7.45
N PRO A 70 6.51 7.70 -8.27
CA PRO A 70 6.83 6.45 -8.99
C PRO A 70 6.78 5.19 -8.12
N MET A 71 7.28 5.27 -6.89
CA MET A 71 7.29 4.15 -5.94
C MET A 71 5.94 3.89 -5.28
N ALA A 72 5.01 4.84 -5.26
CA ALA A 72 3.67 4.65 -4.70
C ALA A 72 2.80 3.70 -5.54
N GLY A 73 3.25 3.35 -6.75
CA GLY A 73 2.63 2.31 -7.56
C GLY A 73 2.64 0.93 -6.90
N HIS A 74 3.50 0.69 -5.89
CA HIS A 74 3.47 -0.55 -5.11
C HIS A 74 2.10 -0.75 -4.43
N PHE A 75 1.49 0.28 -3.85
CA PHE A 75 0.14 0.18 -3.27
C PHE A 75 -0.90 -0.25 -4.29
N ILE A 76 -0.69 0.08 -5.58
CA ILE A 76 -1.61 -0.30 -6.64
C ILE A 76 -1.36 -1.74 -7.06
N SER A 77 -0.09 -2.11 -7.32
CA SER A 77 0.26 -3.48 -7.70
C SER A 77 -0.10 -4.50 -6.61
N GLU A 78 -0.02 -4.11 -5.34
CA GLU A 78 -0.20 -5.05 -4.22
C GLU A 78 -1.67 -5.22 -3.80
N HIS A 79 -2.54 -4.29 -4.18
CA HIS A 79 -3.89 -4.22 -3.62
C HIS A 79 -5.01 -4.11 -4.66
N TYR A 80 -4.66 -4.00 -5.94
CA TYR A 80 -5.63 -3.95 -7.04
C TYR A 80 -5.41 -5.12 -7.99
N VAL A 81 -6.52 -5.77 -8.33
CA VAL A 81 -6.53 -6.94 -9.19
C VAL A 81 -6.70 -6.47 -10.63
N PHE A 82 -5.64 -6.64 -11.42
CA PHE A 82 -5.66 -6.42 -12.88
C PHE A 82 -5.97 -7.72 -13.64
N LYS A 83 -5.57 -8.86 -13.09
CA LYS A 83 -5.85 -10.21 -13.60
C LYS A 83 -6.66 -10.99 -12.55
N PRO A 84 -7.91 -11.41 -12.85
CA PRO A 84 -8.83 -11.96 -11.86
C PRO A 84 -8.35 -13.21 -11.11
N GLU A 85 -7.35 -13.92 -11.61
CA GLU A 85 -6.86 -15.17 -11.01
C GLU A 85 -5.77 -14.95 -9.94
N GLN A 86 -5.24 -13.73 -9.79
CA GLN A 86 -4.14 -13.43 -8.86
C GLN A 86 -4.46 -12.24 -7.95
N GLU A 87 -4.36 -12.46 -6.64
CA GLU A 87 -4.76 -11.50 -5.59
C GLU A 87 -3.78 -10.33 -5.41
N THR A 88 -2.49 -10.57 -5.62
CA THR A 88 -1.41 -9.60 -5.42
C THR A 88 -0.20 -9.94 -6.28
N TYR A 89 0.68 -8.97 -6.53
CA TYR A 89 1.71 -9.06 -7.58
C TYR A 89 3.05 -8.59 -7.03
N SER A 90 4.09 -9.38 -7.28
CA SER A 90 5.46 -8.96 -7.04
C SER A 90 5.94 -7.95 -8.09
N TYR A 91 6.98 -7.21 -7.73
CA TYR A 91 7.67 -6.22 -8.52
C TYR A 91 9.18 -6.53 -8.54
N TYR A 92 9.73 -6.74 -9.73
CA TYR A 92 11.14 -7.10 -9.93
C TYR A 92 11.94 -6.01 -10.64
N GLY A 93 11.41 -4.79 -10.72
CA GLY A 93 12.08 -3.67 -11.37
C GLY A 93 13.12 -2.95 -10.50
N PRO A 94 13.79 -1.93 -11.07
CA PRO A 94 14.95 -1.28 -10.44
C PRO A 94 14.64 -0.50 -9.16
N LEU A 95 13.40 0.00 -9.01
CA LEU A 95 13.00 0.74 -7.80
C LEU A 95 13.00 -0.14 -6.56
N ASN A 96 13.07 -1.47 -6.73
CA ASN A 96 13.03 -2.42 -5.64
C ASN A 96 14.30 -2.30 -4.77
N PHE A 97 15.41 -1.90 -5.38
CA PHE A 97 16.65 -1.59 -4.66
C PHE A 97 16.46 -0.41 -3.68
N LEU A 98 15.73 0.64 -4.09
CA LEU A 98 15.45 1.81 -3.26
C LEU A 98 14.44 1.53 -2.15
N THR A 99 13.69 0.43 -2.24
CA THR A 99 12.72 -0.02 -1.23
C THR A 99 13.19 -1.24 -0.45
N TRP A 100 14.49 -1.52 -0.39
CA TRP A 100 15.06 -2.69 0.32
C TRP A 100 14.36 -4.01 -0.05
N HIS A 101 14.07 -4.20 -1.34
CA HIS A 101 13.48 -5.40 -1.91
C HIS A 101 12.04 -5.72 -1.45
N VAL A 102 11.27 -4.73 -0.98
CA VAL A 102 9.83 -4.92 -0.61
C VAL A 102 8.95 -5.40 -1.78
N GLY A 103 9.37 -5.15 -3.03
CA GLY A 103 8.68 -5.59 -4.23
C GLY A 103 8.61 -7.10 -4.39
N TYR A 104 9.39 -7.90 -3.64
CA TYR A 104 9.17 -9.34 -3.50
C TYR A 104 7.94 -9.62 -2.63
N HIS A 105 6.78 -9.18 -3.12
CA HIS A 105 5.59 -9.02 -2.32
C HIS A 105 4.89 -10.35 -2.06
N ASN A 106 4.78 -11.21 -3.09
CA ASN A 106 4.22 -12.55 -2.92
C ASN A 106 5.10 -13.36 -1.96
N GLU A 107 6.42 -13.29 -2.13
CA GLU A 107 7.40 -13.92 -1.24
C GLU A 107 7.29 -13.40 0.20
N HIS A 108 7.04 -12.10 0.37
CA HIS A 108 6.81 -11.50 1.68
C HIS A 108 5.52 -12.03 2.35
N HIS A 109 4.43 -12.19 1.59
CA HIS A 109 3.19 -12.74 2.15
C HIS A 109 3.32 -14.19 2.57
N ASP A 110 4.08 -14.99 1.82
CA ASP A 110 4.35 -16.38 2.18
C ASP A 110 5.28 -16.47 3.41
N PHE A 111 6.30 -15.60 3.46
CA PHE A 111 7.32 -15.61 4.51
C PHE A 111 7.51 -14.23 5.18
N PRO A 112 6.51 -13.73 5.95
CA PRO A 112 6.51 -12.36 6.47
C PRO A 112 7.60 -12.08 7.51
N ARG A 113 8.27 -13.14 7.99
CA ARG A 113 9.36 -13.05 8.97
C ARG A 113 10.74 -12.94 8.31
N ILE A 114 10.84 -13.07 6.99
CA ILE A 114 12.11 -12.90 6.28
C ILE A 114 12.32 -11.41 5.98
N PRO A 115 13.50 -10.83 6.33
CA PRO A 115 13.81 -9.45 6.01
C PRO A 115 13.77 -9.19 4.50
N GLY A 116 13.28 -8.00 4.10
CA GLY A 116 13.12 -7.60 2.69
C GLY A 116 14.35 -7.90 1.81
N ILE A 117 15.54 -7.52 2.29
CA ILE A 117 16.82 -7.74 1.60
C ILE A 117 17.15 -9.21 1.30
N LYS A 118 16.48 -10.16 1.97
CA LYS A 118 16.67 -11.61 1.76
C LYS A 118 15.54 -12.25 0.95
N LEU A 119 14.49 -11.51 0.58
CA LEU A 119 13.34 -12.09 -0.13
C LEU A 119 13.70 -12.59 -1.54
N GLN A 120 14.72 -12.01 -2.20
CA GLN A 120 15.28 -12.59 -3.42
C GLN A 120 15.62 -14.07 -3.26
N LYS A 121 16.21 -14.44 -2.12
CA LYS A 121 16.64 -15.81 -1.88
C LYS A 121 15.46 -16.77 -1.78
N VAL A 122 14.30 -16.29 -1.35
CA VAL A 122 13.07 -17.10 -1.31
C VAL A 122 12.71 -17.52 -2.73
N LYS A 123 12.68 -16.54 -3.65
CA LYS A 123 12.44 -16.79 -5.07
C LYS A 123 13.51 -17.70 -5.68
N ASP A 124 14.79 -17.49 -5.35
CA ASP A 124 15.88 -18.29 -5.90
C ASP A 124 15.86 -19.76 -5.42
N ILE A 125 15.38 -20.01 -4.20
CA ILE A 125 15.30 -21.36 -3.62
C ILE A 125 14.10 -22.15 -4.16
N ALA A 126 12.99 -21.46 -4.44
CA ALA A 126 11.73 -22.08 -4.84
C ALA A 126 11.08 -21.37 -6.04
N PRO A 127 11.80 -21.23 -7.18
CA PRO A 127 11.34 -20.45 -8.34
C PRO A 127 10.05 -20.99 -8.95
N GLU A 128 9.78 -22.29 -8.84
CA GLU A 128 8.60 -22.96 -9.36
C GLU A 128 7.27 -22.39 -8.80
N TYR A 129 7.31 -21.75 -7.63
CA TYR A 129 6.14 -21.12 -7.02
C TYR A 129 5.92 -19.67 -7.49
N TYR A 130 6.93 -19.03 -8.08
CA TYR A 130 6.93 -17.58 -8.36
C TYR A 130 7.11 -17.23 -9.85
N GLU A 131 7.78 -18.05 -10.65
CA GLU A 131 8.03 -17.77 -12.07
C GLU A 131 6.77 -17.76 -12.93
N GLY A 132 5.75 -18.55 -12.56
CA GLY A 132 4.44 -18.55 -13.23
C GLY A 132 3.50 -17.42 -12.79
N LEU A 133 3.87 -16.65 -11.77
CA LEU A 133 3.03 -15.58 -11.24
C LEU A 133 3.23 -14.29 -12.03
N GLU A 134 2.13 -13.55 -12.16
CA GLU A 134 2.13 -12.24 -12.78
C GLU A 134 2.92 -11.26 -11.93
N SER A 135 3.77 -10.45 -12.56
CA SER A 135 4.61 -9.48 -11.87
C SER A 135 4.81 -8.23 -12.71
N TYR A 136 5.32 -7.17 -12.08
CA TYR A 136 5.58 -5.89 -12.73
C TYR A 136 7.06 -5.54 -12.71
N GLU A 137 7.49 -4.81 -13.73
CA GLU A 137 8.84 -4.25 -13.82
C GLU A 137 8.88 -2.72 -13.64
N SER A 138 7.71 -2.05 -13.69
CA SER A 138 7.59 -0.60 -13.48
C SER A 138 6.37 -0.22 -12.65
N TRP A 139 6.56 0.28 -11.42
CA TRP A 139 5.46 0.82 -10.60
C TRP A 139 4.83 2.08 -11.20
N SER A 140 5.60 2.91 -11.89
CA SER A 140 5.06 4.04 -12.66
C SER A 140 4.10 3.57 -13.75
N GLN A 141 4.42 2.46 -14.43
CA GLN A 141 3.53 1.85 -15.41
C GLN A 141 2.24 1.36 -14.75
N VAL A 142 2.30 0.77 -13.56
CA VAL A 142 1.11 0.32 -12.80
C VAL A 142 0.20 1.51 -12.48
N ILE A 143 0.74 2.65 -12.07
CA ILE A 143 -0.04 3.89 -11.87
C ILE A 143 -0.74 4.30 -13.17
N TYR A 144 0.00 4.33 -14.29
CA TYR A 144 -0.55 4.67 -15.59
C TYR A 144 -1.67 3.71 -16.01
N MET A 145 -1.45 2.39 -15.89
CA MET A 145 -2.43 1.35 -16.19
C MET A 145 -3.69 1.54 -15.34
N TYR A 146 -3.57 1.76 -14.04
CA TYR A 146 -4.72 1.99 -13.17
C TYR A 146 -5.55 3.20 -13.60
N ILE A 147 -4.89 4.31 -13.95
CA ILE A 147 -5.58 5.53 -14.37
C ILE A 147 -6.28 5.33 -15.73
N MET A 148 -5.60 4.71 -16.68
CA MET A 148 -6.02 4.62 -18.08
C MET A 148 -7.00 3.48 -18.37
N ASP A 149 -6.85 2.34 -17.70
CA ASP A 149 -7.73 1.20 -17.89
C ASP A 149 -9.14 1.50 -17.35
N ARG A 150 -10.18 1.44 -18.17
CA ARG A 150 -11.56 1.75 -17.72
C ARG A 150 -12.22 0.61 -16.95
N THR A 151 -11.64 -0.59 -16.96
CA THR A 151 -12.20 -1.79 -16.31
C THR A 151 -11.77 -1.92 -14.85
N VAL A 152 -10.66 -1.29 -14.46
CA VAL A 152 -10.13 -1.31 -13.09
C VAL A 152 -10.65 -0.13 -12.27
N GLY A 153 -10.75 -0.24 -10.95
CA GLY A 153 -11.10 0.88 -10.06
C GLY A 153 -10.89 0.58 -8.58
N PRO A 154 -11.34 1.47 -7.66
CA PRO A 154 -11.20 1.34 -6.20
C PRO A 154 -11.62 -0.02 -5.63
N PHE A 155 -12.56 -0.67 -6.30
CA PHE A 155 -13.20 -1.93 -5.92
C PHE A 155 -12.65 -3.16 -6.65
N SER A 156 -11.68 -3.00 -7.55
CA SER A 156 -11.02 -4.12 -8.23
C SER A 156 -10.11 -4.86 -7.26
N ARG A 157 -10.72 -5.66 -6.40
CA ARG A 157 -10.08 -6.37 -5.29
C ARG A 157 -10.67 -7.75 -5.16
N MET A 158 -9.85 -8.72 -4.77
CA MET A 158 -10.33 -10.05 -4.44
C MET A 158 -10.71 -10.14 -2.96
N LYS A 159 -11.80 -10.86 -2.67
CA LYS A 159 -12.14 -11.29 -1.32
C LYS A 159 -12.41 -12.78 -1.37
N ARG A 160 -11.60 -13.57 -0.67
CA ARG A 160 -11.81 -15.02 -0.55
C ARG A 160 -13.18 -15.30 0.03
N LYS A 161 -13.89 -16.28 -0.55
CA LYS A 161 -15.13 -16.80 0.05
C LYS A 161 -14.74 -17.56 1.31
N VAL A 162 -15.33 -17.19 2.45
CA VAL A 162 -15.14 -17.92 3.70
C VAL A 162 -15.80 -19.29 3.53
N PRO A 163 -15.09 -20.41 3.77
CA PRO A 163 -15.69 -21.74 3.73
C PRO A 163 -16.86 -21.83 4.70
N ALA A 164 -17.96 -22.46 4.29
CA ALA A 164 -19.17 -22.57 5.12
C ALA A 164 -18.91 -23.23 6.49
N THR A 165 -17.84 -24.01 6.62
CA THR A 165 -17.40 -24.68 7.84
C THR A 165 -16.79 -23.73 8.88
N ALA A 166 -16.25 -22.57 8.48
CA ALA A 166 -15.65 -21.59 9.39
C ALA A 166 -16.67 -20.63 10.03
N LYS A 167 -17.95 -20.68 9.63
CA LYS A 167 -19.03 -19.87 10.21
C LYS A 167 -19.61 -20.42 11.53
N LYS A 168 -19.19 -21.62 11.96
CA LYS A 168 -19.78 -22.32 13.12
C LYS A 168 -19.07 -22.07 14.46
N SER A 169 -18.09 -21.17 14.52
CA SER A 169 -17.28 -20.94 15.73
C SER A 169 -17.29 -19.49 16.21
N GLU A 170 -18.42 -18.78 16.05
CA GLU A 170 -18.70 -17.52 16.74
C GLU A 170 -19.96 -17.66 17.61
#